data_AF-A0A7X6PD17-F1
#
_entry.id   AF-A0A7X6PD17-F1
#
_cell.length_a   1.000
_cell.length_b   1.000
_cell.length_c   1.000
_cell.angle_alpha   90.00
_cell.angle_beta   90.00
_cell.angle_gamma   90.00
#
_symmetry.space_group_name_H-M   'P 1'
#
loop_
_entity.id
_entity.type
_entity.pdbx_description
1 polymer ?
#
loop_
_entity_poly.entity_id
_entity_poly.type
_entity_poly.pdbx_seq_one_letter_code
_entity_poly.pdbx_strand_id
1 'polypeptide(L)'
;MKKIFTFILLLILTGRFFQSPGQLSCNKWKISDPVSLVLPVFSDRSSVDGKEFDRAALLESALPATDEITAWKELDSGNDTVIPGVKGKDQLVQLAGFLKTDRWTKASMTITTNALFELYLDGKKIKSQGSTSDKPVKIDMTVDNGIHQLLIKLLTTKDSLLLSAEIAASGKDSKAVLDWSSIPRRNLSINDILEGETVSGASLSPSGKYLLINVSEVLPGSGRTQQHSRIYDTELKKNVISLRNMTIRASWLPSTDRLYHQVAKENYSDIYIYDIQNGEETLVATGLKSPSRISWSPDESYFIFSVIAEAAKTGDLKRVFNNEDRIPNSRNRYHLFLYNLNTKLAQQLTTGNLSASLQDVKPDGSAILFSVSRTDYSDVPFSKQDLYEMDIRSLKSDTIWKDRPYGGYCQYSPDGTQLLVSGGPETFGSIGVKVSKGRIPNSSDTQLFLYDLKSKKAESLTLDFDPAVNRAY
;
A
#
# COMPACT_ATOMS: atom_id res chain seq x y z
N MET A 1 -67.24 64.33 -26.53
CA MET A 1 -65.84 63.88 -26.55
C MET A 1 -65.32 63.82 -25.11
N LYS A 2 -65.31 62.64 -24.50
CA LYS A 2 -64.76 62.39 -23.15
C LYS A 2 -63.79 61.21 -23.24
N LYS A 3 -62.57 61.44 -22.78
CA LYS A 3 -61.44 60.50 -22.79
C LYS A 3 -61.68 59.39 -21.77
N ILE A 4 -61.48 58.13 -22.16
CA ILE A 4 -61.38 56.98 -21.26
C ILE A 4 -59.96 56.46 -21.37
N PHE A 5 -59.25 56.53 -20.25
CA PHE A 5 -57.95 55.88 -20.02
C PHE A 5 -58.21 54.40 -19.74
N THR A 6 -57.57 53.50 -20.47
CA THR A 6 -57.56 52.06 -20.18
C THR A 6 -56.16 51.67 -19.72
N PHE A 7 -56.06 51.28 -18.45
CA PHE A 7 -54.87 50.75 -17.81
C PHE A 7 -54.76 49.26 -18.16
N ILE A 8 -53.67 48.84 -18.81
CA ILE A 8 -53.38 47.42 -19.07
C ILE A 8 -52.45 46.94 -17.94
N LEU A 9 -52.99 46.06 -17.09
CA LEU A 9 -52.25 45.39 -16.01
C LEU A 9 -51.55 44.16 -16.61
N LEU A 10 -50.22 44.18 -16.67
CA LEU A 10 -49.38 43.05 -17.09
C LEU A 10 -49.22 42.09 -15.91
N LEU A 11 -49.88 40.93 -15.97
CA LEU A 11 -49.76 39.88 -14.96
C LEU A 11 -48.49 39.05 -15.23
N ILE A 12 -47.43 39.29 -14.46
CA ILE A 12 -46.23 38.43 -14.43
C ILE A 12 -46.56 37.23 -13.54
N LEU A 13 -46.83 36.08 -14.17
CA LEU A 13 -46.90 34.78 -13.50
C LEU A 13 -45.49 34.33 -13.11
N THR A 14 -45.04 34.71 -11.91
CA THR A 14 -43.91 34.02 -11.27
C THR A 14 -44.39 32.67 -10.77
N GLY A 15 -44.16 31.62 -11.55
CA GLY A 15 -44.31 30.24 -11.08
C GLY A 15 -43.28 29.94 -10.00
N ARG A 16 -43.63 30.17 -8.74
CA ARG A 16 -42.92 29.53 -7.63
C ARG A 16 -43.43 28.09 -7.56
N PHE A 17 -42.63 27.14 -8.05
CA PHE A 17 -42.83 25.74 -7.71
C PHE A 17 -42.69 25.63 -6.19
N PHE A 18 -43.75 25.11 -5.56
CA PHE A 18 -43.73 24.75 -4.15
C PHE A 18 -42.65 23.67 -3.97
N GLN A 19 -41.54 24.01 -3.31
CA GLN A 19 -40.64 23.00 -2.76
C GLN A 19 -41.44 22.16 -1.77
N SER A 20 -41.53 20.85 -2.01
CA SER A 20 -42.17 19.95 -1.06
C SER A 20 -41.34 19.92 0.24
N PRO A 21 -41.97 19.80 1.42
CA PRO A 21 -41.22 19.69 2.67
C PRO A 21 -40.25 18.50 2.63
N GLY A 22 -38.93 18.77 2.70
CA GLY A 22 -37.88 17.75 2.69
C GLY A 22 -37.11 17.59 1.37
N GLN A 23 -37.38 18.42 0.36
CA GLN A 23 -36.69 18.41 -0.94
C GLN A 23 -35.58 19.48 -0.98
N LEU A 24 -34.33 19.03 -1.12
CA LEU A 24 -33.13 19.86 -1.18
C LEU A 24 -32.75 20.12 -2.64
N SER A 25 -32.59 21.39 -3.00
CA SER A 25 -32.09 21.74 -4.34
C SER A 25 -30.59 21.54 -4.44
N CYS A 26 -30.14 20.90 -5.52
CA CYS A 26 -28.74 20.73 -5.86
C CYS A 26 -28.33 21.82 -6.86
N ASN A 27 -28.15 23.05 -6.38
CA ASN A 27 -27.85 24.23 -7.23
C ASN A 27 -26.36 24.61 -7.27
N LYS A 28 -25.57 24.15 -6.30
CA LYS A 28 -24.13 24.44 -6.20
C LYS A 28 -23.29 23.29 -6.74
N TRP A 29 -22.52 23.53 -7.80
CA TRP A 29 -21.70 22.53 -8.47
C TRP A 29 -20.28 23.02 -8.69
N LYS A 30 -19.36 22.07 -8.84
CA LYS A 30 -18.12 22.25 -9.59
C LYS A 30 -18.36 21.81 -11.02
N ILE A 31 -17.93 22.60 -12.01
CA ILE A 31 -18.15 22.32 -13.44
C ILE A 31 -16.82 22.25 -14.19
N SER A 32 -16.66 21.21 -15.03
CA SER A 32 -15.55 21.10 -15.97
C SER A 32 -15.72 22.06 -17.15
N ASP A 33 -14.65 22.39 -17.86
CA ASP A 33 -14.81 23.02 -19.16
C ASP A 33 -15.51 22.05 -20.15
N PRO A 34 -16.37 22.53 -21.06
CA PRO A 34 -17.02 21.68 -22.05
C PRO A 34 -16.00 21.10 -23.03
N VAL A 35 -16.06 19.79 -23.26
CA VAL A 35 -15.19 19.09 -24.22
C VAL A 35 -16.03 18.60 -25.38
N SER A 36 -15.69 19.00 -26.61
CA SER A 36 -16.38 18.50 -27.80
C SER A 36 -15.94 17.07 -28.07
N LEU A 37 -16.89 16.15 -28.13
CA LEU A 37 -16.66 14.78 -28.55
C LEU A 37 -16.95 14.63 -30.03
N VAL A 38 -16.23 13.72 -30.68
CA VAL A 38 -16.43 13.36 -32.08
C VAL A 38 -16.75 11.87 -32.12
N LEU A 39 -17.63 11.48 -33.02
CA LEU A 39 -17.90 10.07 -33.25
C LEU A 39 -16.61 9.34 -33.67
N PRO A 40 -16.36 8.13 -33.14
CA PRO A 40 -15.25 7.31 -33.59
C PRO A 40 -15.36 6.98 -35.08
N VAL A 41 -14.21 6.70 -35.71
CA VAL A 41 -14.18 6.17 -37.08
C VAL A 41 -14.99 4.87 -37.15
N PHE A 42 -15.74 4.68 -38.23
CA PHE A 42 -16.65 3.55 -38.45
C PHE A 42 -17.86 3.50 -37.51
N SER A 43 -18.26 4.63 -36.91
CA SER A 43 -19.51 4.70 -36.14
C SER A 43 -20.76 4.34 -36.96
N ASP A 44 -20.66 4.44 -38.29
CA ASP A 44 -21.66 4.04 -39.29
C ASP A 44 -21.69 2.53 -39.57
N ARG A 45 -20.75 1.75 -39.02
CA ARG A 45 -20.70 0.30 -39.17
C ARG A 45 -21.20 -0.38 -37.90
N SER A 46 -21.95 -1.45 -38.08
CA SER A 46 -22.43 -2.26 -36.95
C SER A 46 -21.27 -2.95 -36.22
N SER A 47 -21.37 -3.02 -34.90
CA SER A 47 -20.50 -3.80 -34.01
C SER A 47 -20.69 -5.32 -34.22
N VAL A 48 -19.88 -6.12 -33.52
CA VAL A 48 -19.97 -7.61 -33.55
C VAL A 48 -21.35 -8.12 -33.10
N ASP A 49 -22.02 -7.40 -32.20
CA ASP A 49 -23.39 -7.70 -31.77
C ASP A 49 -24.48 -6.99 -32.60
N GLY A 50 -24.10 -6.38 -33.73
CA GLY A 50 -25.02 -5.78 -34.70
C GLY A 50 -25.56 -4.39 -34.32
N LYS A 51 -25.00 -3.73 -33.30
CA LYS A 51 -25.45 -2.41 -32.85
C LYS A 51 -24.68 -1.29 -33.55
N GLU A 52 -25.37 -0.18 -33.83
CA GLU A 52 -24.73 1.05 -34.30
C GLU A 52 -24.12 1.83 -33.13
N PHE A 53 -23.05 2.58 -33.39
CA PHE A 53 -22.40 3.42 -32.39
C PHE A 53 -23.14 4.77 -32.29
N ASP A 54 -24.02 4.90 -31.30
CA ASP A 54 -24.84 6.08 -31.09
C ASP A 54 -24.27 7.05 -30.03
N ARG A 55 -25.02 8.10 -29.68
CA ARG A 55 -24.64 9.07 -28.64
C ARG A 55 -24.62 8.45 -27.23
N ALA A 56 -25.40 7.40 -26.97
CA ALA A 56 -25.37 6.72 -25.69
C ALA A 56 -24.05 5.96 -25.54
N ALA A 57 -23.62 5.26 -26.60
CA ALA A 57 -22.31 4.63 -26.68
C ALA A 57 -21.17 5.66 -26.59
N LEU A 58 -21.31 6.83 -27.22
CA LEU A 58 -20.35 7.93 -27.11
C LEU A 58 -20.21 8.42 -25.66
N LEU A 59 -21.34 8.68 -24.98
CA LEU A 59 -21.35 9.07 -23.57
C LEU A 59 -20.70 7.99 -22.70
N GLU A 60 -21.05 6.72 -22.90
CA GLU A 60 -20.50 5.61 -22.10
C GLU A 60 -18.98 5.44 -22.30
N SER A 61 -18.49 5.62 -23.53
CA SER A 61 -17.07 5.48 -23.85
C SER A 61 -16.16 6.54 -23.22
N ALA A 62 -16.70 7.72 -22.90
CA ALA A 62 -15.95 8.79 -22.25
C ALA A 62 -15.86 8.55 -20.74
N LEU A 63 -14.67 8.30 -20.21
CA LEU A 63 -14.49 8.09 -18.76
C LEU A 63 -14.66 9.41 -17.97
N PRO A 64 -15.28 9.38 -16.77
CA PRO A 64 -15.37 10.56 -15.93
C PRO A 64 -14.00 10.97 -15.39
N ALA A 65 -13.77 12.27 -15.24
CA ALA A 65 -12.58 12.80 -14.61
C ALA A 65 -12.85 13.02 -13.12
N THR A 66 -12.19 12.25 -12.26
CA THR A 66 -12.40 12.26 -10.80
C THR A 66 -11.32 13.01 -10.02
N ASP A 67 -10.13 13.18 -10.60
CA ASP A 67 -8.94 13.50 -9.81
C ASP A 67 -8.66 15.02 -9.69
N GLU A 68 -9.44 15.86 -10.39
CA GLU A 68 -9.21 17.32 -10.48
C GLU A 68 -10.44 18.18 -10.13
N ILE A 69 -11.46 17.61 -9.47
CA ILE A 69 -12.71 18.32 -9.16
C ILE A 69 -12.46 19.60 -8.34
N THR A 70 -11.40 19.64 -7.52
CA THR A 70 -10.99 20.81 -6.75
C THR A 70 -10.56 22.00 -7.62
N ALA A 71 -10.01 21.73 -8.81
CA ALA A 71 -9.57 22.75 -9.77
C ALA A 71 -10.71 23.31 -10.64
N TRP A 72 -11.87 22.64 -10.65
CA TRP A 72 -13.02 23.05 -11.45
C TRP A 72 -13.65 24.36 -10.94
N LYS A 73 -14.30 25.07 -11.86
CA LYS A 73 -14.98 26.34 -11.58
C LYS A 73 -16.24 26.07 -10.74
N GLU A 74 -16.56 27.00 -9.84
CA GLU A 74 -17.83 26.95 -9.12
C GLU A 74 -18.96 27.45 -10.00
N LEU A 75 -20.10 26.77 -9.92
CA LEU A 75 -21.34 27.09 -10.59
C LEU A 75 -22.46 27.12 -9.55
N ASP A 76 -23.15 28.25 -9.45
CA ASP A 76 -24.44 28.34 -8.77
C ASP A 76 -25.53 28.43 -9.85
N SER A 77 -26.02 27.27 -10.27
CA SER A 77 -27.13 27.16 -11.22
C SER A 77 -28.41 27.18 -10.39
N GLY A 78 -29.08 28.34 -10.28
CA GLY A 78 -30.39 28.41 -9.64
C GLY A 78 -31.37 27.34 -10.15
N ASN A 79 -32.47 27.09 -9.43
CA ASN A 79 -33.44 26.05 -9.80
C ASN A 79 -33.99 26.35 -11.22
N ASP A 80 -33.70 25.47 -12.19
CA ASP A 80 -33.99 25.61 -13.63
C ASP A 80 -33.16 26.66 -14.40
N THR A 81 -31.84 26.47 -14.48
CA THR A 81 -30.95 27.39 -15.22
C THR A 81 -30.29 26.73 -16.43
N VAL A 82 -30.10 27.51 -17.49
CA VAL A 82 -29.23 27.16 -18.63
C VAL A 82 -27.78 27.15 -18.14
N ILE A 83 -27.08 26.04 -18.31
CA ILE A 83 -25.67 25.94 -17.90
C ILE A 83 -24.82 26.86 -18.79
N PRO A 84 -24.15 27.88 -18.22
CA PRO A 84 -23.42 28.87 -19.00
C PRO A 84 -22.19 28.25 -19.66
N GLY A 85 -21.81 28.77 -20.83
CA GLY A 85 -20.60 28.36 -21.55
C GLY A 85 -20.74 27.08 -22.38
N VAL A 86 -21.86 26.35 -22.28
CA VAL A 86 -22.12 25.16 -23.10
C VAL A 86 -22.90 25.57 -24.34
N LYS A 87 -22.26 25.48 -25.51
CA LYS A 87 -22.80 25.92 -26.80
C LYS A 87 -22.48 24.90 -27.87
N GLY A 88 -23.48 24.12 -28.27
CA GLY A 88 -23.38 23.15 -29.34
C GLY A 88 -23.73 21.73 -28.92
N LYS A 89 -23.83 20.86 -29.92
CA LYS A 89 -24.12 19.44 -29.76
C LYS A 89 -22.85 18.65 -29.47
N ASP A 90 -23.02 17.47 -28.90
CA ASP A 90 -21.95 16.51 -28.65
C ASP A 90 -20.84 17.07 -27.75
N GLN A 91 -21.19 18.01 -26.88
CA GLN A 91 -20.31 18.53 -25.83
C GLN A 91 -20.52 17.73 -24.54
N LEU A 92 -19.42 17.21 -24.01
CA LEU A 92 -19.36 16.57 -22.72
C LEU A 92 -19.07 17.62 -21.64
N VAL A 93 -19.91 17.64 -20.62
CA VAL A 93 -19.75 18.49 -19.44
C VAL A 93 -19.89 17.63 -18.20
N GLN A 94 -19.03 17.87 -17.21
CA GLN A 94 -19.08 17.17 -15.94
C GLN A 94 -19.39 18.15 -14.81
N LEU A 95 -20.28 17.73 -13.92
CA LEU A 95 -20.68 18.47 -12.74
C LEU A 95 -20.46 17.61 -11.51
N ALA A 96 -19.81 18.16 -10.50
CA ALA A 96 -19.57 17.48 -9.22
C ALA A 96 -20.14 18.28 -8.06
N GLY A 97 -20.85 17.60 -7.17
CA GLY A 97 -21.41 18.18 -5.96
C GLY A 97 -21.39 17.18 -4.82
N PHE A 98 -21.58 17.68 -3.60
CA PHE A 98 -21.34 16.94 -2.37
C PHE A 98 -22.60 16.91 -1.53
N LEU A 99 -23.17 15.72 -1.40
CA LEU A 99 -24.31 15.45 -0.56
C LEU A 99 -23.83 15.09 0.84
N LYS A 100 -24.25 15.85 1.83
CA LYS A 100 -24.07 15.52 3.23
C LYS A 100 -25.34 14.92 3.80
N THR A 101 -25.19 13.87 4.61
CA THR A 101 -26.29 13.30 5.41
C THR A 101 -25.82 12.98 6.82
N ASP A 102 -26.73 13.09 7.79
CA ASP A 102 -26.46 12.88 9.22
C ASP A 102 -26.55 11.41 9.66
N ARG A 103 -27.05 10.52 8.79
CA ARG A 103 -27.30 9.10 9.08
C ARG A 103 -27.39 8.29 7.78
N TRP A 104 -27.37 6.97 7.91
CA TRP A 104 -27.77 6.09 6.82
C TRP A 104 -29.18 6.42 6.35
N THR A 105 -29.39 6.61 5.04
CA THR A 105 -30.71 6.91 4.48
C THR A 105 -30.87 6.43 3.04
N LYS A 106 -32.11 6.10 2.67
CA LYS A 106 -32.51 6.00 1.27
C LYS A 106 -32.87 7.38 0.76
N ALA A 107 -32.16 7.87 -0.25
CA ALA A 107 -32.46 9.14 -0.91
C ALA A 107 -32.96 8.90 -2.33
N SER A 108 -33.68 9.89 -2.87
CA SER A 108 -34.11 9.90 -4.25
C SER A 108 -33.76 11.23 -4.88
N MET A 109 -32.94 11.18 -5.94
CA MET A 109 -32.57 12.34 -6.73
C MET A 109 -33.46 12.40 -7.98
N THR A 110 -34.00 13.59 -8.26
CA THR A 110 -34.78 13.88 -9.45
C THR A 110 -33.95 14.81 -10.34
N ILE A 111 -33.66 14.37 -11.55
CA ILE A 111 -32.88 15.12 -12.55
C ILE A 111 -33.76 15.45 -13.74
N THR A 112 -33.83 16.73 -14.09
CA THR A 112 -34.47 17.24 -15.31
C THR A 112 -33.39 17.84 -16.20
N THR A 113 -33.21 17.30 -17.40
CA THR A 113 -32.20 17.79 -18.34
C THR A 113 -32.58 17.49 -19.80
N ASN A 114 -32.06 18.28 -20.73
CA ASN A 114 -32.18 18.06 -22.17
C ASN A 114 -30.96 17.33 -22.78
N ALA A 115 -30.09 16.78 -21.96
CA ALA A 115 -28.90 16.02 -22.35
C ALA A 115 -29.04 14.53 -21.99
N LEU A 116 -28.20 13.69 -22.60
CA LEU A 116 -27.96 12.34 -22.10
C LEU A 116 -27.09 12.47 -20.84
N PHE A 117 -27.27 11.60 -19.85
CA PHE A 117 -26.46 11.69 -18.64
C PHE A 117 -26.11 10.36 -18.01
N GLU A 118 -25.01 10.36 -17.28
CA GLU A 118 -24.66 9.33 -16.31
C GLU A 118 -24.46 9.96 -14.93
N LEU A 119 -24.94 9.28 -13.90
CA LEU A 119 -24.80 9.70 -12.51
C LEU A 119 -23.92 8.69 -11.77
N TYR A 120 -22.97 9.22 -11.00
CA TYR A 120 -22.02 8.47 -10.20
C TYR A 120 -22.12 8.91 -8.74
N LEU A 121 -22.13 7.94 -7.82
CA LEU A 121 -22.02 8.14 -6.38
C LEU A 121 -20.67 7.57 -5.94
N ASP A 122 -19.82 8.40 -5.36
CA ASP A 122 -18.47 8.03 -4.88
C ASP A 122 -17.67 7.24 -5.94
N GLY A 123 -17.72 7.72 -7.19
CA GLY A 123 -17.05 7.11 -8.33
C GLY A 123 -17.76 5.89 -8.95
N LYS A 124 -18.80 5.36 -8.30
CA LYS A 124 -19.59 4.23 -8.84
C LYS A 124 -20.78 4.72 -9.65
N LYS A 125 -20.89 4.28 -10.90
CA LYS A 125 -22.06 4.56 -11.78
C LYS A 125 -23.33 3.98 -11.15
N ILE A 126 -24.33 4.82 -10.90
CA ILE A 126 -25.64 4.43 -10.35
C ILE A 126 -26.80 4.62 -11.35
N LYS A 127 -26.62 5.45 -12.38
CA LYS A 127 -27.58 5.63 -13.47
C LYS A 127 -26.87 5.93 -14.78
N SER A 128 -27.37 5.36 -15.86
CA SER A 128 -27.12 5.82 -17.23
C SER A 128 -28.46 6.09 -17.91
N GLN A 129 -28.56 7.24 -18.56
CA GLN A 129 -29.72 7.73 -19.30
C GLN A 129 -29.26 8.08 -20.72
N GLY A 130 -29.26 7.06 -21.59
CA GLY A 130 -28.79 7.15 -22.98
C GLY A 130 -29.71 7.87 -23.95
N SER A 131 -30.82 8.46 -23.47
CA SER A 131 -31.74 9.25 -24.29
C SER A 131 -32.28 10.44 -23.51
N THR A 132 -32.59 11.54 -24.20
CA THR A 132 -33.21 12.71 -23.59
C THR A 132 -34.62 12.38 -23.11
N SER A 133 -35.03 12.94 -21.96
CA SER A 133 -36.36 12.75 -21.38
C SER A 133 -37.04 14.09 -21.17
N ASP A 134 -38.29 14.22 -21.63
CA ASP A 134 -39.13 15.40 -21.36
C ASP A 134 -39.70 15.39 -19.94
N LYS A 135 -39.60 14.25 -19.24
CA LYS A 135 -40.03 14.08 -17.85
C LYS A 135 -38.82 14.02 -16.92
N PRO A 136 -38.94 14.53 -15.67
CA PRO A 136 -37.91 14.35 -14.67
C PRO A 136 -37.58 12.87 -14.45
N VAL A 137 -36.30 12.54 -14.42
CA VAL A 137 -35.80 11.18 -14.17
C VAL A 137 -35.52 11.04 -12.68
N LYS A 138 -36.20 10.10 -12.03
CA LYS A 138 -36.01 9.77 -10.62
C LYS A 138 -34.98 8.64 -10.47
N ILE A 139 -34.02 8.81 -9.56
CA ILE A 139 -32.95 7.86 -9.26
C ILE A 139 -32.94 7.62 -7.75
N ASP A 140 -33.21 6.39 -7.33
CA ASP A 140 -33.12 6.00 -5.93
C ASP A 140 -31.70 5.54 -5.59
N MET A 141 -31.23 5.90 -4.40
CA MET A 141 -29.89 5.59 -3.91
C MET A 141 -29.87 5.38 -2.40
N THR A 142 -28.84 4.68 -1.93
CA THR A 142 -28.55 4.52 -0.49
C THR A 142 -27.26 5.25 -0.18
N VAL A 143 -27.29 6.07 0.87
CA VAL A 143 -26.12 6.84 1.34
C VAL A 143 -25.93 6.62 2.83
N ASP A 144 -24.68 6.45 3.24
CA ASP A 144 -24.29 6.27 4.64
C ASP A 144 -24.15 7.64 5.32
N ASN A 145 -23.92 7.68 6.64
CA ASN A 145 -23.61 8.93 7.33
C ASN A 145 -22.30 9.55 6.79
N GLY A 146 -22.33 10.81 6.36
CA GLY A 146 -21.13 11.50 5.91
C GLY A 146 -21.38 12.45 4.76
N ILE A 147 -20.32 12.70 3.97
CA ILE A 147 -20.37 13.53 2.76
C ILE A 147 -19.93 12.67 1.59
N HIS A 148 -20.78 12.63 0.57
CA HIS A 148 -20.65 11.78 -0.61
C HIS A 148 -20.53 12.63 -1.86
N GLN A 149 -19.66 12.21 -2.78
CA GLN A 149 -19.50 12.86 -4.07
C GLN A 149 -20.56 12.34 -5.04
N LEU A 150 -21.29 13.25 -5.65
CA LEU A 150 -22.15 13.01 -6.81
C LEU A 150 -21.52 13.65 -8.04
N LEU A 151 -21.21 12.85 -9.04
CA LEU A 151 -20.73 13.32 -10.34
C LEU A 151 -21.76 13.02 -11.42
N ILE A 152 -22.16 14.06 -12.15
CA ILE A 152 -23.05 13.98 -13.31
C ILE A 152 -22.22 14.25 -14.55
N LYS A 153 -22.21 13.29 -15.49
CA LYS A 153 -21.63 13.43 -16.82
C LYS A 153 -22.76 13.67 -17.82
N LEU A 154 -22.74 14.78 -18.55
CA LEU A 154 -23.79 15.20 -19.48
C LEU A 154 -23.23 15.30 -20.91
N LEU A 155 -23.94 14.74 -21.87
CA LEU A 155 -23.66 14.88 -23.30
C LEU A 155 -24.79 15.65 -23.99
N THR A 156 -24.48 16.83 -24.53
CA THR A 156 -25.47 17.71 -25.15
C THR A 156 -26.00 17.17 -26.47
N THR A 157 -27.30 17.36 -26.72
CA THR A 157 -27.95 17.05 -28.01
C THR A 157 -28.43 18.31 -28.74
N LYS A 158 -28.38 19.46 -28.07
CA LYS A 158 -28.87 20.77 -28.50
C LYS A 158 -27.82 21.84 -28.16
N ASP A 159 -28.01 23.05 -28.68
CA ASP A 159 -27.07 24.15 -28.53
C ASP A 159 -27.07 24.81 -27.14
N SER A 160 -27.98 24.40 -26.26
CA SER A 160 -28.04 24.82 -24.86
C SER A 160 -28.21 23.61 -23.96
N LEU A 161 -27.60 23.66 -22.77
CA LEU A 161 -27.74 22.64 -21.73
C LEU A 161 -28.65 23.15 -20.62
N LEU A 162 -29.72 22.42 -20.34
CA LEU A 162 -30.61 22.63 -19.20
C LEU A 162 -30.34 21.55 -18.17
N LEU A 163 -30.25 21.93 -16.90
CA LEU A 163 -30.16 20.99 -15.79
C LEU A 163 -30.88 21.55 -14.56
N SER A 164 -31.65 20.68 -13.93
CA SER A 164 -32.23 20.89 -12.61
C SER A 164 -32.12 19.57 -11.85
N ALA A 165 -31.66 19.64 -10.60
CA ALA A 165 -31.45 18.46 -9.78
C ALA A 165 -31.93 18.75 -8.35
N GLU A 166 -32.72 17.83 -7.82
CA GLU A 166 -33.24 17.91 -6.45
C GLU A 166 -33.11 16.56 -5.79
N ILE A 167 -32.87 16.54 -4.48
CA ILE A 167 -32.73 15.31 -3.70
C ILE A 167 -33.57 15.37 -2.44
N ALA A 168 -34.21 14.25 -2.11
CA ALA A 168 -34.99 14.12 -0.89
C ALA A 168 -34.72 12.76 -0.22
N ALA A 169 -34.74 12.75 1.11
CA ALA A 169 -34.79 11.50 1.86
C ALA A 169 -36.14 10.80 1.58
N SER A 170 -36.13 9.48 1.48
CA SER A 170 -37.25 8.68 0.98
C SER A 170 -37.62 7.54 1.93
N GLY A 171 -38.86 7.05 1.82
CA GLY A 171 -39.34 5.92 2.61
C GLY A 171 -39.42 6.20 4.10
N LYS A 172 -39.01 5.22 4.93
CA LYS A 172 -39.03 5.32 6.40
C LYS A 172 -37.98 6.29 6.96
N ASP A 173 -37.05 6.70 6.11
CA ASP A 173 -35.88 7.52 6.47
C ASP A 173 -36.07 9.00 6.12
N SER A 174 -37.31 9.44 5.85
CA SER A 174 -37.68 10.82 5.46
C SER A 174 -37.31 11.91 6.48
N LYS A 175 -36.83 11.53 7.67
CA LYS A 175 -36.32 12.45 8.70
C LYS A 175 -34.82 12.71 8.62
N ALA A 176 -34.10 12.05 7.71
CA ALA A 176 -32.67 12.31 7.52
C ALA A 176 -32.45 13.76 7.08
N VAL A 177 -31.45 14.42 7.66
CA VAL A 177 -31.09 15.79 7.30
C VAL A 177 -30.08 15.72 6.16
N LEU A 178 -30.46 16.30 5.01
CA LEU A 178 -29.60 16.41 3.85
C LEU A 178 -29.09 17.84 3.72
N ASP A 179 -27.83 17.98 3.29
CA ASP A 179 -27.23 19.27 2.95
C ASP A 179 -26.40 19.12 1.65
N TRP A 180 -26.23 20.22 0.92
CA TRP A 180 -25.65 20.21 -0.43
C TRP A 180 -24.58 21.29 -0.58
N SER A 181 -23.43 20.92 -1.15
CA SER A 181 -22.31 21.83 -1.33
C SER A 181 -21.51 21.54 -2.60
N SER A 182 -20.85 22.56 -3.13
CA SER A 182 -19.79 22.43 -4.15
C SER A 182 -18.40 22.22 -3.54
N ILE A 183 -18.29 22.26 -2.21
CA ILE A 183 -17.04 22.16 -1.46
C ILE A 183 -16.80 20.69 -1.09
N PRO A 184 -15.70 20.06 -1.52
CA PRO A 184 -15.38 18.65 -1.25
C PRO A 184 -14.99 18.34 0.21
N ARG A 185 -15.05 19.33 1.11
CA ARG A 185 -14.52 19.21 2.47
C ARG A 185 -15.40 18.26 3.29
N ARG A 186 -14.85 17.10 3.64
CA ARG A 186 -15.51 16.08 4.44
C ARG A 186 -14.75 15.72 5.71
N ASN A 187 -15.45 15.08 6.64
CA ASN A 187 -14.83 14.46 7.80
C ASN A 187 -13.96 13.27 7.35
N LEU A 188 -13.00 12.91 8.21
CA LEU A 188 -12.23 11.68 8.06
C LEU A 188 -13.18 10.48 8.08
N SER A 189 -12.97 9.56 7.16
CA SER A 189 -13.69 8.31 7.01
C SER A 189 -12.76 7.13 7.30
N ILE A 190 -13.34 5.94 7.47
CA ILE A 190 -12.54 4.72 7.62
C ILE A 190 -11.67 4.44 6.39
N ASN A 191 -12.11 4.87 5.20
CA ASN A 191 -11.36 4.69 3.96
C ASN A 191 -10.07 5.53 3.94
N ASP A 192 -10.06 6.73 4.55
CA ASP A 192 -8.83 7.52 4.67
C ASP A 192 -7.77 6.88 5.60
N ILE A 193 -8.21 5.95 6.45
CA ILE A 193 -7.34 5.23 7.38
C ILE A 193 -6.86 3.91 6.74
N LEU A 194 -7.74 3.23 6.00
CA LEU A 194 -7.48 1.91 5.44
C LEU A 194 -6.88 1.94 4.02
N GLU A 195 -7.17 2.97 3.25
CA GLU A 195 -6.80 3.09 1.83
C GLU A 195 -5.65 4.10 1.64
N GLY A 196 -4.93 3.98 0.53
CA GLY A 196 -3.82 4.86 0.16
C GLY A 196 -2.43 4.30 0.42
N GLU A 197 -1.42 5.16 0.23
CA GLU A 197 0.00 4.80 0.29
C GLU A 197 0.57 4.85 1.71
N THR A 198 1.36 3.84 2.06
CA THR A 198 2.16 3.78 3.31
C THR A 198 3.59 3.35 2.99
N VAL A 199 4.57 3.95 3.68
CA VAL A 199 5.96 3.49 3.58
C VAL A 199 6.10 2.21 4.38
N SER A 200 6.34 1.10 3.69
CA SER A 200 6.49 -0.23 4.30
C SER A 200 7.94 -0.55 4.67
N GLY A 201 8.91 0.19 4.11
CA GLY A 201 10.32 0.11 4.49
C GLY A 201 11.15 1.19 3.81
N ALA A 202 12.25 1.57 4.44
CA ALA A 202 13.21 2.51 3.89
C ALA A 202 14.63 2.09 4.30
N SER A 203 15.58 2.22 3.38
CA SER A 203 16.99 1.92 3.64
C SER A 203 17.89 2.89 2.88
N LEU A 204 18.90 3.39 3.58
CA LEU A 204 19.86 4.35 3.06
C LEU A 204 21.03 3.61 2.40
N SER A 205 21.54 4.14 1.29
CA SER A 205 22.75 3.63 0.65
C SER A 205 23.99 3.87 1.52
N PRO A 206 25.09 3.14 1.33
CA PRO A 206 26.29 3.30 2.15
C PRO A 206 26.84 4.73 2.20
N SER A 207 26.74 5.49 1.11
CA SER A 207 27.18 6.90 1.09
C SER A 207 26.20 7.88 1.73
N GLY A 208 24.94 7.48 1.97
CA GLY A 208 23.88 8.38 2.39
C GLY A 208 23.16 9.12 1.25
N LYS A 209 23.62 8.97 0.01
CA LYS A 209 23.10 9.73 -1.14
C LYS A 209 21.74 9.26 -1.62
N TYR A 210 21.44 7.97 -1.51
CA TYR A 210 20.21 7.40 -2.04
C TYR A 210 19.40 6.70 -0.96
N LEU A 211 18.09 6.85 -1.02
CA LEU A 211 17.13 6.17 -0.15
C LEU A 211 16.25 5.25 -0.99
N LEU A 212 16.36 3.94 -0.75
CA LEU A 212 15.43 2.95 -1.28
C LEU A 212 14.19 2.92 -0.39
N ILE A 213 13.04 3.28 -0.94
CA ILE A 213 11.75 3.34 -0.26
C ILE A 213 10.82 2.28 -0.86
N ASN A 214 10.32 1.40 -0.02
CA ASN A 214 9.26 0.46 -0.36
C ASN A 214 7.92 1.05 0.11
N VAL A 215 6.93 1.02 -0.78
CA VAL A 215 5.60 1.58 -0.56
C VAL A 215 4.57 0.48 -0.74
N SER A 216 3.55 0.50 0.13
CA SER A 216 2.38 -0.35 0.09
C SER A 216 1.15 0.53 -0.05
N GLU A 217 0.39 0.33 -1.13
CA GLU A 217 -0.82 1.09 -1.44
C GLU A 217 -2.05 0.19 -1.34
N VAL A 218 -3.01 0.54 -0.49
CA VAL A 218 -4.31 -0.14 -0.46
C VAL A 218 -5.25 0.58 -1.42
N LEU A 219 -5.65 -0.11 -2.49
CA LEU A 219 -6.43 0.44 -3.57
C LEU A 219 -7.89 0.71 -3.15
N PRO A 220 -8.42 1.91 -3.43
CA PRO A 220 -9.78 2.29 -3.07
C PRO A 220 -10.85 1.29 -3.52
N GLY A 221 -11.78 0.97 -2.63
CA GLY A 221 -12.96 0.14 -2.88
C GLY A 221 -12.71 -1.35 -3.14
N SER A 222 -11.46 -1.78 -3.34
CA SER A 222 -11.12 -3.19 -3.57
C SER A 222 -10.46 -3.87 -2.37
N GLY A 223 -9.85 -3.08 -1.48
CA GLY A 223 -9.01 -3.58 -0.38
C GLY A 223 -7.75 -4.31 -0.85
N ARG A 224 -7.46 -4.35 -2.16
CA ARG A 224 -6.27 -4.98 -2.70
C ARG A 224 -5.06 -4.11 -2.42
N THR A 225 -3.97 -4.73 -2.00
CA THR A 225 -2.69 -4.04 -1.80
C THR A 225 -1.84 -4.16 -3.05
N GLN A 226 -1.31 -3.03 -3.53
CA GLN A 226 -0.23 -2.97 -4.49
C GLN A 226 1.06 -2.54 -3.80
N GLN A 227 2.19 -3.01 -4.29
CA GLN A 227 3.50 -2.65 -3.78
C GLN A 227 4.34 -2.08 -4.90
N HIS A 228 5.16 -1.10 -4.54
CA HIS A 228 6.10 -0.48 -5.46
C HIS A 228 7.33 0.03 -4.70
N SER A 229 8.42 0.25 -5.42
CA SER A 229 9.65 0.76 -4.85
C SER A 229 10.09 2.02 -5.60
N ARG A 230 10.68 2.96 -4.86
CA ARG A 230 11.27 4.19 -5.43
C ARG A 230 12.64 4.44 -4.82
N ILE A 231 13.52 5.05 -5.60
CA ILE A 231 14.83 5.50 -5.15
C ILE A 231 14.81 7.02 -5.15
N TYR A 232 15.05 7.59 -3.98
CA TYR A 232 15.08 9.02 -3.74
C TYR A 232 16.53 9.48 -3.58
N ASP A 233 16.90 10.51 -4.33
CA ASP A 233 18.19 11.19 -4.17
C ASP A 233 18.04 12.25 -3.08
N THR A 234 18.81 12.10 -2.01
CA THR A 234 18.70 12.92 -0.79
C THR A 234 19.22 14.34 -1.00
N GLU A 235 20.16 14.53 -1.93
CA GLU A 235 20.76 15.82 -2.27
C GLU A 235 19.85 16.60 -3.24
N LEU A 236 19.42 15.95 -4.33
CA LEU A 236 18.54 16.54 -5.34
C LEU A 236 17.08 16.65 -4.91
N LYS A 237 16.73 16.00 -3.80
CA LYS A 237 15.38 15.96 -3.21
C LYS A 237 14.29 15.48 -4.16
N LYS A 238 14.61 14.52 -5.03
CA LYS A 238 13.67 13.98 -6.02
C LYS A 238 13.80 12.47 -6.16
N ASN A 239 12.73 11.85 -6.63
CA ASN A 239 12.79 10.45 -7.07
C ASN A 239 13.63 10.37 -8.35
N VAL A 240 14.66 9.52 -8.34
CA VAL A 240 15.47 9.24 -9.53
C VAL A 240 15.01 7.97 -10.24
N ILE A 241 14.42 7.02 -9.51
CA ILE A 241 13.83 5.80 -10.05
C ILE A 241 12.48 5.55 -9.36
N SER A 242 11.46 5.17 -10.12
CA SER A 242 10.14 4.77 -9.62
C SER A 242 9.65 3.55 -10.38
N LEU A 243 9.51 2.42 -9.67
CA LEU A 243 9.11 1.14 -10.25
C LEU A 243 7.72 0.78 -9.73
N ARG A 244 6.69 1.06 -10.53
CA ARG A 244 5.29 0.75 -10.17
C ARG A 244 4.96 -0.71 -10.42
N ASN A 245 4.02 -1.24 -9.63
CA ASN A 245 3.48 -2.61 -9.76
C ASN A 245 4.54 -3.71 -9.69
N MET A 246 5.66 -3.45 -9.02
CA MET A 246 6.74 -4.41 -8.88
C MET A 246 7.37 -4.24 -7.51
N THR A 247 7.31 -5.31 -6.70
CA THR A 247 8.13 -5.42 -5.50
C THR A 247 9.49 -5.94 -5.93
N ILE A 248 10.48 -5.06 -6.05
CA ILE A 248 11.85 -5.53 -6.18
C ILE A 248 12.31 -6.09 -4.84
N ARG A 249 12.76 -7.35 -4.82
CA ARG A 249 13.48 -7.92 -3.67
C ARG A 249 14.91 -7.37 -3.68
N ALA A 250 15.03 -6.05 -3.51
CA ALA A 250 16.27 -5.32 -3.60
C ALA A 250 16.75 -4.84 -2.24
N SER A 251 18.05 -4.75 -2.07
CA SER A 251 18.70 -4.13 -0.91
C SER A 251 20.05 -3.59 -1.32
N TRP A 252 20.56 -2.62 -0.57
CA TRP A 252 21.89 -2.06 -0.77
C TRP A 252 22.96 -3.12 -0.58
N LEU A 253 24.02 -3.04 -1.39
CA LEU A 253 25.28 -3.65 -1.04
C LEU A 253 25.91 -2.91 0.16
N PRO A 254 26.74 -3.57 0.98
CA PRO A 254 27.23 -3.02 2.24
C PRO A 254 28.21 -1.85 2.09
N SER A 255 28.94 -1.74 0.98
CA SER A 255 30.03 -0.76 0.82
C SER A 255 29.84 0.21 -0.34
N THR A 256 29.03 -0.14 -1.33
CA THR A 256 28.81 0.67 -2.54
C THR A 256 27.34 1.07 -2.71
N ASP A 257 27.10 2.20 -3.38
CA ASP A 257 25.75 2.70 -3.74
C ASP A 257 25.11 1.89 -4.88
N ARG A 258 25.19 0.56 -4.79
CA ARG A 258 24.62 -0.38 -5.73
C ARG A 258 23.58 -1.23 -5.02
N LEU A 259 22.55 -1.63 -5.76
CA LEU A 259 21.51 -2.52 -5.25
C LEU A 259 21.77 -3.91 -5.77
N TYR A 260 21.65 -4.93 -4.93
CA TYR A 260 21.40 -6.27 -5.46
C TYR A 260 19.90 -6.52 -5.49
N HIS A 261 19.42 -7.30 -6.47
CA HIS A 261 18.05 -7.77 -6.49
C HIS A 261 17.95 -9.20 -7.03
N GLN A 262 16.84 -9.86 -6.70
CA GLN A 262 16.59 -11.25 -7.05
C GLN A 262 15.54 -11.35 -8.15
N VAL A 263 15.87 -12.07 -9.22
CA VAL A 263 14.93 -12.42 -10.28
C VAL A 263 14.55 -13.88 -10.12
N ALA A 264 13.32 -14.13 -9.62
CA ALA A 264 12.80 -15.47 -9.45
C ALA A 264 12.39 -16.09 -10.79
N LYS A 265 12.77 -17.35 -10.99
CA LYS A 265 12.33 -18.25 -12.06
C LYS A 265 11.68 -19.47 -11.39
N GLU A 266 11.11 -20.41 -12.16
CA GLU A 266 10.27 -21.49 -11.60
C GLU A 266 10.89 -22.22 -10.40
N ASN A 267 12.17 -22.62 -10.47
CA ASN A 267 12.84 -23.42 -9.42
C ASN A 267 14.18 -22.83 -8.95
N TYR A 268 14.53 -21.65 -9.43
CA TYR A 268 15.80 -21.01 -9.13
C TYR A 268 15.67 -19.49 -9.21
N SER A 269 16.60 -18.78 -8.59
CA SER A 269 16.71 -17.34 -8.68
C SER A 269 18.08 -16.95 -9.21
N ASP A 270 18.09 -15.90 -10.02
CA ASP A 270 19.30 -15.19 -10.39
C ASP A 270 19.46 -13.96 -9.50
N ILE A 271 20.71 -13.54 -9.29
CA ILE A 271 21.07 -12.36 -8.53
C ILE A 271 21.72 -11.37 -9.49
N TYR A 272 21.18 -10.16 -9.53
CA TYR A 272 21.70 -9.04 -10.29
C TYR A 272 22.20 -7.95 -9.36
N ILE A 273 23.20 -7.20 -9.80
CA ILE A 273 23.62 -5.94 -9.20
C ILE A 273 23.24 -4.81 -10.16
N TYR A 274 22.61 -3.76 -9.63
CA TYR A 274 22.22 -2.57 -10.35
C TYR A 274 23.00 -1.36 -9.81
N ASP A 275 23.72 -0.69 -10.71
CA ASP A 275 24.42 0.57 -10.45
C ASP A 275 23.49 1.75 -10.76
N ILE A 276 23.17 2.52 -9.73
CA ILE A 276 22.24 3.65 -9.84
C ILE A 276 22.85 4.82 -10.59
N GLN A 277 24.16 5.01 -10.52
CA GLN A 277 24.83 6.16 -11.14
C GLN A 277 24.88 5.99 -12.65
N ASN A 278 25.18 4.77 -13.11
CA ASN A 278 25.36 4.47 -14.53
C ASN A 278 24.11 3.86 -15.18
N GLY A 279 23.15 3.38 -14.36
CA GLY A 279 21.96 2.68 -14.85
C GLY A 279 22.24 1.28 -15.38
N GLU A 280 23.38 0.69 -15.02
CA GLU A 280 23.83 -0.61 -15.53
C GLU A 280 23.41 -1.75 -14.61
N GLU A 281 22.96 -2.85 -15.21
CA GLU A 281 22.59 -4.08 -14.52
C GLU A 281 23.54 -5.22 -14.90
N THR A 282 24.05 -5.95 -13.91
CA THR A 282 25.00 -7.06 -14.10
C THR A 282 24.51 -8.32 -13.41
N LEU A 283 24.46 -9.44 -14.13
CA LEU A 283 24.20 -10.77 -13.57
C LEU A 283 25.43 -11.25 -12.79
N VAL A 284 25.29 -11.51 -11.49
CA VAL A 284 26.41 -11.92 -10.63
C VAL A 284 26.35 -13.37 -10.14
N ALA A 285 25.14 -13.92 -10.03
CA ALA A 285 24.90 -15.33 -9.71
C ALA A 285 23.68 -15.84 -10.47
N THR A 286 23.72 -17.08 -10.96
CA THR A 286 22.60 -17.68 -11.69
C THR A 286 22.28 -19.08 -11.16
N GLY A 287 21.02 -19.49 -11.28
CA GLY A 287 20.62 -20.87 -10.99
C GLY A 287 20.63 -21.25 -9.52
N LEU A 288 20.58 -20.27 -8.60
CA LEU A 288 20.55 -20.56 -7.16
C LEU A 288 19.19 -21.16 -6.79
N LYS A 289 19.18 -22.31 -6.13
CA LYS A 289 17.94 -22.98 -5.71
C LYS A 289 17.29 -22.22 -4.55
N SER A 290 16.31 -21.39 -4.88
CA SER A 290 15.49 -20.63 -3.94
C SER A 290 16.28 -19.92 -2.82
N PRO A 291 17.29 -19.09 -3.16
CA PRO A 291 18.05 -18.38 -2.15
C PRO A 291 17.13 -17.47 -1.33
N SER A 292 17.32 -17.47 -0.01
CA SER A 292 16.62 -16.60 0.92
C SER A 292 17.61 -15.98 1.90
N ARG A 293 17.24 -14.90 2.58
CA ARG A 293 18.09 -14.24 3.60
C ARG A 293 19.53 -14.01 3.13
N ILE A 294 19.68 -13.35 1.98
CA ILE A 294 20.98 -13.03 1.41
C ILE A 294 21.65 -11.94 2.25
N SER A 295 22.90 -12.15 2.64
CA SER A 295 23.76 -11.17 3.31
C SER A 295 25.12 -11.14 2.64
N TRP A 296 25.57 -9.95 2.24
CA TRP A 296 26.83 -9.76 1.53
C TRP A 296 27.99 -9.63 2.50
N SER A 297 29.17 -10.07 2.07
CA SER A 297 30.41 -9.75 2.77
C SER A 297 30.68 -8.24 2.70
N PRO A 298 31.33 -7.64 3.71
CA PRO A 298 31.63 -6.20 3.71
C PRO A 298 32.40 -5.74 2.46
N ASP A 299 33.31 -6.58 1.95
CA ASP A 299 34.08 -6.32 0.72
C ASP A 299 33.33 -6.68 -0.58
N GLU A 300 32.07 -7.12 -0.48
CA GLU A 300 31.20 -7.51 -1.59
C GLU A 300 31.74 -8.67 -2.46
N SER A 301 32.74 -9.43 -1.98
CA SER A 301 33.38 -10.53 -2.73
C SER A 301 32.62 -11.86 -2.66
N TYR A 302 31.72 -12.01 -1.69
CA TYR A 302 30.81 -13.16 -1.57
C TYR A 302 29.50 -12.75 -0.89
N PHE A 303 28.52 -13.65 -0.91
CA PHE A 303 27.35 -13.52 -0.04
C PHE A 303 26.96 -14.86 0.57
N ILE A 304 26.38 -14.79 1.77
CA ILE A 304 25.75 -15.91 2.45
C ILE A 304 24.26 -15.90 2.13
N PHE A 305 23.67 -17.06 1.92
CA PHE A 305 22.23 -17.22 1.74
C PHE A 305 21.74 -18.50 2.42
N SER A 306 20.46 -18.53 2.74
CA SER A 306 19.78 -19.68 3.33
C SER A 306 19.01 -20.46 2.26
N VAL A 307 19.15 -21.78 2.29
CA VAL A 307 18.35 -22.73 1.51
C VAL A 307 17.50 -23.57 2.44
N ILE A 308 16.24 -23.76 2.08
CA ILE A 308 15.29 -24.58 2.82
C ILE A 308 15.45 -26.04 2.39
N ALA A 309 15.76 -26.92 3.35
CA ALA A 309 15.56 -28.35 3.23
C ALA A 309 14.15 -28.69 3.76
N GLU A 310 13.24 -29.01 2.84
CA GLU A 310 11.87 -29.39 3.18
C GLU A 310 11.83 -30.75 3.87
N ALA A 311 11.07 -30.85 4.95
CA ALA A 311 10.80 -32.13 5.57
C ALA A 311 9.88 -32.99 4.68
N ALA A 312 9.97 -34.31 4.85
CA ALA A 312 9.07 -35.23 4.17
C ALA A 312 7.60 -34.85 4.46
N LYS A 313 6.80 -34.77 3.40
CA LYS A 313 5.36 -34.54 3.52
C LYS A 313 4.74 -35.67 4.33
N THR A 314 3.92 -35.31 5.31
CA THR A 314 3.09 -36.30 6.00
C THR A 314 1.99 -36.74 5.04
N GLY A 315 1.71 -38.04 4.97
CA GLY A 315 0.51 -38.54 4.28
C GLY A 315 -0.76 -38.17 5.06
N ASP A 316 -1.82 -38.94 4.90
CA ASP A 316 -3.12 -38.69 5.53
C ASP A 316 -3.06 -38.64 7.07
N LEU A 317 -2.05 -39.27 7.67
CA LEU A 317 -1.81 -39.26 9.11
C LEU A 317 -0.53 -38.47 9.44
N LYS A 318 -0.69 -37.48 10.32
CA LYS A 318 0.40 -36.69 10.88
C LYS A 318 0.75 -37.19 12.28
N ARG A 319 1.89 -37.89 12.41
CA ARG A 319 2.47 -38.19 13.72
C ARG A 319 3.09 -36.90 14.31
N VAL A 320 2.71 -36.55 15.53
CA VAL A 320 3.24 -35.38 16.28
C VAL A 320 4.25 -35.89 17.30
N PHE A 321 5.52 -35.48 17.18
CA PHE A 321 6.61 -35.85 18.11
C PHE A 321 6.82 -34.82 19.21
N ASN A 322 6.55 -33.54 18.93
CA ASN A 322 6.70 -32.43 19.87
C ASN A 322 5.60 -31.37 19.64
N ASN A 323 5.54 -30.34 20.48
CA ASN A 323 4.50 -29.31 20.37
C ASN A 323 4.65 -28.48 19.08
N GLU A 324 5.90 -28.24 18.64
CA GLU A 324 6.23 -27.49 17.42
C GLU A 324 5.70 -28.15 16.14
N ASP A 325 5.53 -29.48 16.14
CA ASP A 325 4.96 -30.20 14.99
C ASP A 325 3.53 -29.76 14.67
N ARG A 326 2.84 -29.05 15.56
CA ARG A 326 1.52 -28.45 15.27
C ARG A 326 1.62 -27.26 14.32
N ILE A 327 2.78 -26.63 14.23
CA ILE A 327 3.05 -25.49 13.35
C ILE A 327 3.42 -26.04 11.95
N PRO A 328 2.80 -25.54 10.86
CA PRO A 328 3.21 -25.90 9.50
C PRO A 328 4.69 -25.66 9.27
N ASN A 329 5.35 -26.55 8.53
CA ASN A 329 6.77 -26.44 8.14
C ASN A 329 7.79 -26.40 9.30
N SER A 330 7.41 -26.67 10.55
CA SER A 330 8.33 -26.66 11.71
C SER A 330 9.47 -27.68 11.62
N ARG A 331 9.30 -28.70 10.77
CA ARG A 331 10.33 -29.70 10.47
C ARG A 331 11.30 -29.31 9.35
N ASN A 332 11.03 -28.23 8.61
CA ASN A 332 11.96 -27.74 7.61
C ASN A 332 13.25 -27.27 8.28
N ARG A 333 14.37 -27.38 7.56
CA ARG A 333 15.67 -26.90 8.03
C ARG A 333 16.22 -25.85 7.12
N TYR A 334 16.86 -24.85 7.70
CA TYR A 334 17.56 -23.81 6.97
C TYR A 334 19.06 -24.11 7.06
N HIS A 335 19.70 -24.16 5.91
CA HIS A 335 21.14 -24.35 5.79
C HIS A 335 21.75 -23.13 5.14
N LEU A 336 22.87 -22.68 5.69
CA LEU A 336 23.67 -21.59 5.14
C LEU A 336 24.53 -22.10 3.99
N PHE A 337 24.58 -21.30 2.94
CA PHE A 337 25.41 -21.47 1.76
C PHE A 337 26.17 -20.17 1.52
N LEU A 338 27.36 -20.28 0.94
CA LEU A 338 28.13 -19.16 0.44
C LEU A 338 28.21 -19.20 -1.07
N TYR A 339 28.03 -18.05 -1.71
CA TYR A 339 28.35 -17.87 -3.13
C TYR A 339 29.56 -16.96 -3.27
N ASN A 340 30.64 -17.46 -3.87
CA ASN A 340 31.84 -16.68 -4.14
C ASN A 340 31.78 -16.03 -5.53
N LEU A 341 31.93 -14.70 -5.62
CA LEU A 341 31.76 -13.99 -6.88
C LEU A 341 32.92 -14.21 -7.86
N ASN A 342 34.11 -14.55 -7.38
CA ASN A 342 35.28 -14.78 -8.22
C ASN A 342 35.25 -16.18 -8.84
N THR A 343 34.98 -17.21 -8.03
CA THR A 343 34.94 -18.60 -8.50
C THR A 343 33.59 -19.01 -9.08
N LYS A 344 32.55 -18.20 -8.87
CA LYS A 344 31.15 -18.48 -9.24
C LYS A 344 30.58 -19.74 -8.60
N LEU A 345 31.18 -20.19 -7.49
CA LEU A 345 30.81 -21.41 -6.79
C LEU A 345 29.84 -21.12 -5.64
N ALA A 346 28.75 -21.88 -5.59
CA ALA A 346 27.90 -22.01 -4.41
C ALA A 346 28.36 -23.21 -3.55
N GLN A 347 28.65 -22.99 -2.28
CA GLN A 347 29.09 -24.01 -1.33
C GLN A 347 28.19 -24.03 -0.09
N GLN A 348 27.73 -25.21 0.32
CA GLN A 348 27.02 -25.38 1.58
C GLN A 348 27.98 -25.23 2.76
N LEU A 349 27.64 -24.38 3.74
CA LEU A 349 28.43 -24.14 4.94
C LEU A 349 27.95 -24.97 6.14
N THR A 350 26.64 -25.18 6.26
CA THR A 350 26.04 -25.87 7.41
C THR A 350 25.15 -27.02 6.98
N THR A 351 25.12 -28.10 7.76
CA THR A 351 24.22 -29.24 7.57
C THR A 351 23.79 -29.79 8.93
N GLY A 352 22.80 -30.69 8.95
CA GLY A 352 22.36 -31.38 10.16
C GLY A 352 20.86 -31.28 10.41
N ASN A 353 20.45 -31.68 11.61
CA ASN A 353 19.04 -31.77 12.01
C ASN A 353 18.50 -30.48 12.65
N LEU A 354 19.29 -29.41 12.75
CA LEU A 354 18.88 -28.11 13.27
C LEU A 354 19.02 -27.04 12.17
N SER A 355 18.17 -26.03 12.24
CA SER A 355 18.28 -24.87 11.36
C SER A 355 19.44 -23.99 11.80
N ALA A 356 20.29 -23.61 10.86
CA ALA A 356 21.32 -22.60 11.05
C ALA A 356 20.76 -21.23 10.62
N SER A 357 20.92 -20.23 11.49
CA SER A 357 20.62 -18.83 11.18
C SER A 357 21.92 -18.05 11.16
N LEU A 358 22.19 -17.36 10.04
CA LEU A 358 23.24 -16.36 10.00
C LEU A 358 22.89 -15.26 10.99
N GLN A 359 23.90 -14.83 11.74
CA GLN A 359 23.81 -13.73 12.69
C GLN A 359 24.47 -12.50 12.06
N ASP A 360 25.74 -12.62 11.65
CA ASP A 360 26.48 -11.53 11.00
C ASP A 360 27.70 -12.04 10.21
N VAL A 361 28.26 -11.18 9.36
CA VAL A 361 29.56 -11.38 8.71
C VAL A 361 30.59 -10.50 9.39
N LYS A 362 31.76 -11.05 9.72
CA LYS A 362 32.83 -10.29 10.38
C LYS A 362 33.26 -9.10 9.50
N PRO A 363 33.62 -7.93 10.07
CA PRO A 363 33.95 -6.73 9.29
C PRO A 363 35.07 -6.91 8.27
N ASP A 364 36.02 -7.81 8.54
CA ASP A 364 37.12 -8.16 7.63
C ASP A 364 36.75 -9.22 6.57
N GLY A 365 35.50 -9.72 6.60
CA GLY A 365 35.01 -10.77 5.71
C GLY A 365 35.63 -12.15 5.94
N SER A 366 36.38 -12.35 7.04
CA SER A 366 37.11 -13.61 7.26
C SER A 366 36.27 -14.70 7.94
N ALA A 367 35.18 -14.33 8.60
CA ALA A 367 34.35 -15.23 9.38
C ALA A 367 32.88 -14.84 9.35
N ILE A 368 32.02 -15.78 9.78
CA ILE A 368 30.60 -15.54 10.01
C ILE A 368 30.21 -15.96 11.43
N LEU A 369 29.22 -15.27 11.99
CA LEU A 369 28.47 -15.75 13.15
C LEU A 369 27.24 -16.47 12.68
N PHE A 370 26.99 -17.64 13.25
CA PHE A 370 25.72 -18.32 13.06
C PHE A 370 25.28 -19.02 14.33
N SER A 371 23.97 -19.14 14.49
CA SER A 371 23.38 -19.85 15.62
C SER A 371 22.53 -21.03 15.15
N VAL A 372 22.43 -22.03 16.01
CA VAL A 372 21.39 -23.06 15.92
C VAL A 372 20.58 -23.03 17.20
N SER A 373 19.29 -23.32 17.10
CA SER A 373 18.42 -23.46 18.27
C SER A 373 17.77 -24.82 18.28
N ARG A 374 17.68 -25.42 19.46
CA ARG A 374 16.98 -26.69 19.68
C ARG A 374 15.96 -26.56 20.79
N THR A 375 14.85 -27.26 20.63
CA THR A 375 13.82 -27.39 21.66
C THR A 375 14.35 -28.22 22.82
N ASP A 376 14.12 -27.74 24.03
CA ASP A 376 14.43 -28.45 25.26
C ASP A 376 13.36 -28.18 26.30
N TYR A 377 12.44 -29.13 26.51
CA TYR A 377 11.31 -28.95 27.42
C TYR A 377 11.67 -29.07 28.91
N SER A 378 12.95 -29.25 29.27
CA SER A 378 13.35 -29.35 30.68
C SER A 378 13.15 -28.03 31.43
N ASP A 379 13.35 -26.89 30.76
CA ASP A 379 13.38 -25.57 31.38
C ASP A 379 12.81 -24.49 30.45
N VAL A 380 12.24 -23.41 31.01
CA VAL A 380 11.81 -22.21 30.26
C VAL A 380 13.06 -21.48 29.70
N PRO A 381 13.07 -21.00 28.44
CA PRO A 381 11.95 -20.81 27.51
C PRO A 381 11.71 -21.98 26.53
N PHE A 382 12.00 -23.21 26.95
CA PHE A 382 11.84 -24.45 26.19
C PHE A 382 12.68 -24.56 24.91
N SER A 383 13.71 -23.73 24.81
CA SER A 383 14.70 -23.80 23.75
C SER A 383 16.07 -23.39 24.28
N LYS A 384 17.11 -23.87 23.61
CA LYS A 384 18.50 -23.53 23.87
C LYS A 384 19.18 -23.15 22.56
N GLN A 385 19.95 -22.08 22.58
CA GLN A 385 20.73 -21.58 21.46
C GLN A 385 22.21 -21.90 21.65
N ASP A 386 22.83 -22.38 20.58
CA ASP A 386 24.28 -22.45 20.44
C ASP A 386 24.72 -21.39 19.42
N LEU A 387 25.78 -20.65 19.74
CA LEU A 387 26.36 -19.62 18.87
C LEU A 387 27.81 -20.00 18.52
N TYR A 388 28.12 -19.90 17.23
CA TYR A 388 29.41 -20.24 16.68
C TYR A 388 29.96 -19.10 15.83
N GLU A 389 31.28 -18.99 15.81
CA GLU A 389 32.04 -18.25 14.81
C GLU A 389 32.69 -19.27 13.87
N MET A 390 32.59 -19.07 12.56
CA MET A 390 33.18 -19.96 11.55
C MET A 390 34.06 -19.17 10.59
N ASP A 391 35.31 -19.59 10.43
CA ASP A 391 36.21 -19.10 9.38
C ASP A 391 35.72 -19.58 8.01
N ILE A 392 35.49 -18.66 7.07
CA ILE A 392 34.88 -19.00 5.77
C ILE A 392 35.81 -19.89 4.95
N ARG A 393 37.12 -19.68 5.02
CA ARG A 393 38.09 -20.37 4.15
C ARG A 393 38.32 -21.82 4.56
N SER A 394 38.42 -22.07 5.86
CA SER A 394 38.74 -23.38 6.44
C SER A 394 37.53 -24.13 6.99
N LEU A 395 36.40 -23.45 7.16
CA LEU A 395 35.18 -23.93 7.83
C LEU A 395 35.39 -24.39 9.28
N LYS A 396 36.57 -24.09 9.87
CA LYS A 396 36.80 -24.32 11.30
C LYS A 396 35.90 -23.39 12.08
N SER A 397 35.24 -23.94 13.09
CA SER A 397 34.29 -23.22 13.91
C SER A 397 34.68 -23.27 15.38
N ASP A 398 34.56 -22.14 16.05
CA ASP A 398 34.69 -22.02 17.50
C ASP A 398 33.32 -21.74 18.12
N THR A 399 33.10 -22.28 19.32
CA THR A 399 31.86 -22.07 20.06
C THR A 399 31.98 -20.85 20.97
N ILE A 400 31.13 -19.85 20.74
CA ILE A 400 31.06 -18.66 21.58
C ILE A 400 30.29 -18.98 22.86
N TRP A 401 29.11 -19.58 22.72
CA TRP A 401 28.37 -20.18 23.82
C TRP A 401 27.55 -21.37 23.37
N LYS A 402 27.21 -22.21 24.36
CA LYS A 402 26.45 -23.43 24.19
C LYS A 402 25.33 -23.49 25.21
N ASP A 403 24.21 -24.09 24.82
CA ASP A 403 23.06 -24.42 25.65
C ASP A 403 22.40 -23.20 26.30
N ARG A 404 22.47 -22.04 25.65
CA ARG A 404 21.96 -20.79 26.22
C ARG A 404 20.43 -20.76 26.18
N PRO A 405 19.72 -20.70 27.33
CA PRO A 405 18.25 -20.72 27.33
C PRO A 405 17.65 -19.45 26.71
N TYR A 406 18.16 -18.29 27.11
CA TYR A 406 17.78 -16.99 26.56
C TYR A 406 18.83 -16.57 25.52
N GLY A 407 18.64 -17.04 24.28
CA GLY A 407 19.50 -16.70 23.16
C GLY A 407 19.39 -15.24 22.73
N GLY A 408 20.29 -14.81 21.85
CA GLY A 408 20.29 -13.47 21.28
C GLY A 408 20.63 -13.46 19.80
N TYR A 409 20.28 -12.36 19.13
CA TYR A 409 20.79 -12.01 17.80
C TYR A 409 22.11 -11.25 17.96
N CYS A 410 23.15 -11.62 17.22
CA CYS A 410 24.51 -11.10 17.43
C CYS A 410 25.04 -10.40 16.18
N GLN A 411 25.64 -9.23 16.36
CA GLN A 411 26.34 -8.47 15.33
C GLN A 411 27.75 -8.14 15.81
N TYR A 412 28.75 -8.15 14.94
CA TYR A 412 30.10 -7.74 15.29
C TYR A 412 30.18 -6.24 15.54
N SER A 413 31.05 -5.84 16.47
CA SER A 413 31.55 -4.47 16.51
C SER A 413 32.37 -4.18 15.23
N PRO A 414 32.54 -2.90 14.83
CA PRO A 414 33.30 -2.54 13.64
C PRO A 414 34.76 -3.05 13.60
N ASP A 415 35.38 -3.25 14.76
CA ASP A 415 36.72 -3.81 14.90
C ASP A 415 36.74 -5.35 15.03
N GLY A 416 35.56 -5.99 15.10
CA GLY A 416 35.37 -7.43 15.21
C GLY A 416 35.77 -8.04 16.56
N THR A 417 35.99 -7.23 17.61
CA THR A 417 36.46 -7.73 18.92
C THR A 417 35.32 -7.99 19.92
N GLN A 418 34.14 -7.43 19.65
CA GLN A 418 32.96 -7.53 20.51
C GLN A 418 31.72 -7.87 19.68
N LEU A 419 30.66 -8.26 20.36
CA LEU A 419 29.35 -8.49 19.77
C LEU A 419 28.32 -7.56 20.40
N LEU A 420 27.55 -6.86 19.58
CA LEU A 420 26.25 -6.34 19.98
C LEU A 420 25.26 -7.50 20.01
N VAL A 421 24.63 -7.74 21.15
CA VAL A 421 23.67 -8.83 21.34
C VAL A 421 22.31 -8.25 21.64
N SER A 422 21.33 -8.55 20.79
CA SER A 422 19.91 -8.21 20.99
C SER A 422 19.16 -9.43 21.51
N GLY A 423 18.60 -9.35 22.71
CA GLY A 423 17.88 -10.47 23.33
C GLY A 423 17.03 -10.02 24.52
N GLY A 424 16.31 -10.96 25.15
CA GLY A 424 15.51 -10.64 26.33
C GLY A 424 16.37 -10.18 27.53
N PRO A 425 15.76 -9.60 28.57
CA PRO A 425 16.47 -9.10 29.75
C PRO A 425 17.36 -10.16 30.43
N GLU A 426 16.98 -11.43 30.32
CA GLU A 426 17.63 -12.58 30.94
C GLU A 426 18.80 -13.16 30.12
N THR A 427 19.08 -12.63 28.92
CA THR A 427 20.11 -13.15 27.98
C THR A 427 21.47 -13.39 28.66
N PHE A 428 21.84 -12.49 29.57
CA PHE A 428 23.06 -12.56 30.37
C PHE A 428 22.78 -12.57 31.88
N GLY A 429 21.74 -13.27 32.30
CA GLY A 429 21.34 -13.37 33.70
C GLY A 429 20.67 -12.08 34.18
N SER A 430 21.10 -11.54 35.32
CA SER A 430 20.41 -10.40 35.96
C SER A 430 20.82 -9.02 35.42
N ILE A 431 21.82 -8.93 34.54
CA ILE A 431 22.39 -7.63 34.14
C ILE A 431 21.44 -6.78 33.27
N GLY A 432 20.49 -7.41 32.59
CA GLY A 432 19.43 -6.74 31.82
C GLY A 432 18.10 -6.63 32.56
N VAL A 433 17.98 -7.21 33.76
CA VAL A 433 16.70 -7.37 34.45
C VAL A 433 16.36 -6.15 35.31
N LYS A 434 15.45 -5.30 34.81
CA LYS A 434 14.94 -4.11 35.53
C LYS A 434 13.55 -4.33 36.14
N VAL A 435 13.38 -5.39 36.92
CA VAL A 435 12.15 -5.63 37.70
C VAL A 435 12.47 -5.94 39.15
N SER A 436 11.51 -5.66 40.05
CA SER A 436 11.65 -5.96 41.47
C SER A 436 11.83 -7.47 41.71
N LYS A 437 12.62 -7.84 42.73
CA LYS A 437 12.85 -9.22 43.13
C LYS A 437 11.54 -10.03 43.24
N GLY A 438 11.54 -11.24 42.68
CA GLY A 438 10.38 -12.14 42.67
C GLY A 438 9.41 -11.92 41.50
N ARG A 439 9.67 -10.94 40.62
CA ARG A 439 8.95 -10.78 39.35
C ARG A 439 9.70 -11.45 38.21
N ILE A 440 8.94 -12.02 37.28
CA ILE A 440 9.46 -12.57 36.03
C ILE A 440 9.55 -11.40 35.04
N PRO A 441 10.73 -11.06 34.51
CA PRO A 441 10.85 -10.06 33.46
C PRO A 441 10.10 -10.51 32.19
N ASN A 442 9.63 -9.55 31.41
CA ASN A 442 9.03 -9.87 30.12
C ASN A 442 10.14 -10.16 29.12
N SER A 443 10.35 -11.41 28.71
CA SER A 443 11.42 -11.75 27.75
C SER A 443 11.21 -11.14 26.35
N SER A 444 10.05 -10.51 26.09
CA SER A 444 9.82 -9.71 24.87
C SER A 444 10.35 -8.27 24.97
N ASP A 445 10.76 -7.84 26.17
CA ASP A 445 11.50 -6.58 26.37
C ASP A 445 12.92 -6.75 25.82
N THR A 446 13.08 -6.54 24.52
CA THR A 446 14.36 -6.76 23.86
C THR A 446 15.35 -5.67 24.27
N GLN A 447 16.47 -6.12 24.83
CA GLN A 447 17.56 -5.33 25.37
C GLN A 447 18.82 -5.52 24.50
N LEU A 448 19.69 -4.53 24.50
CA LEU A 448 21.00 -4.58 23.87
C LEU A 448 22.09 -4.80 24.92
N PHE A 449 23.02 -5.69 24.60
CA PHE A 449 24.19 -5.99 25.41
C PHE A 449 25.45 -5.90 24.55
N LEU A 450 26.56 -5.48 25.16
CA LEU A 450 27.88 -5.57 24.54
C LEU A 450 28.61 -6.76 25.14
N TYR A 451 29.03 -7.70 24.30
CA TYR A 451 29.69 -8.94 24.70
C TYR A 451 31.13 -8.98 24.16
N ASP A 452 32.10 -9.00 25.06
CA ASP A 452 33.52 -9.03 24.69
C ASP A 452 33.98 -10.47 24.40
N LEU A 453 34.49 -10.72 23.19
CA LEU A 453 34.84 -12.07 22.73
C LEU A 453 36.02 -12.67 23.50
N LYS A 454 36.94 -11.82 23.98
CA LYS A 454 38.18 -12.26 24.66
C LYS A 454 37.91 -12.63 26.12
N SER A 455 37.26 -11.75 26.86
CA SER A 455 36.96 -11.91 28.30
C SER A 455 35.67 -12.67 28.55
N LYS A 456 34.80 -12.81 27.53
CA LYS A 456 33.48 -13.46 27.59
C LYS A 456 32.52 -12.79 28.58
N LYS A 457 32.70 -11.49 28.81
CA LYS A 457 31.85 -10.68 29.68
C LYS A 457 30.84 -9.89 28.86
N ALA A 458 29.65 -9.72 29.43
CA ALA A 458 28.59 -8.89 28.87
C ALA A 458 28.31 -7.69 29.76
N GLU A 459 27.94 -6.57 29.14
CA GLU A 459 27.35 -5.40 29.80
C GLU A 459 26.03 -5.04 29.13
N SER A 460 25.08 -4.50 29.91
CA SER A 460 23.80 -4.03 29.37
C SER A 460 23.94 -2.58 28.90
N LEU A 461 23.46 -2.30 27.69
CA LEU A 461 23.48 -0.95 27.10
C LEU A 461 22.16 -0.21 27.29
N THR A 462 21.05 -0.94 27.43
CA THR A 462 19.69 -0.38 27.40
C THR A 462 18.89 -0.66 28.67
N LEU A 463 19.55 -1.06 29.77
CA LEU A 463 18.88 -1.30 31.05
C LEU A 463 17.97 -0.13 31.46
N ASP A 464 18.43 1.10 31.24
CA ASP A 464 17.69 2.32 31.57
C ASP A 464 17.01 3.00 30.37
N PHE A 465 16.87 2.28 29.26
CA PHE A 465 16.11 2.72 28.09
C PHE A 465 14.67 2.22 28.20
N ASP A 466 13.70 3.14 28.32
CA ASP A 466 12.30 2.79 28.57
C ASP A 466 11.62 1.98 27.44
N PRO A 467 11.92 2.21 26.14
CA PRO A 467 11.38 1.39 25.06
C PRO A 467 12.12 0.04 24.89
N ALA A 468 11.40 -1.00 24.47
CA ALA A 468 12.04 -2.22 23.97
C ALA A 468 12.71 -1.95 22.60
N VAL A 469 13.91 -2.48 22.40
CA VAL A 469 14.65 -2.33 21.14
C VAL A 469 14.17 -3.36 20.12
N ASN A 470 13.52 -2.92 19.05
CA ASN A 470 13.06 -3.84 17.99
C ASN A 470 14.22 -4.33 17.11
N ARG A 471 15.11 -3.44 16.69
CA ARG A 471 16.28 -3.73 15.84
C ARG A 471 17.44 -2.76 16.08
N ALA A 472 18.66 -3.22 15.83
CA ALA A 472 19.85 -2.42 15.63
C ALA A 472 20.34 -2.59 14.18
N TYR A 473 20.94 -1.54 13.60
CA TYR A 473 21.46 -1.52 12.23
C TYR A 473 22.94 -1.16 12.24
#